data_AF-A0A381ZVL3-F1
#
_entry.id   AF-A0A381ZVL3-F1
#
_cell.length_a   1.000
_cell.length_b   1.000
_cell.length_c   1.000
_cell.angle_alpha   90.00
_cell.angle_beta   90.00
_cell.angle_gamma   90.00
#
_symmetry.space_group_name_H-M   'P 1'
#
loop_
_entity.id
_entity.type
_entity.pdbx_description
1 polymer ?
#
loop_
_entity_poly.entity_id
_entity_poly.type
_entity_poly.pdbx_seq_one_letter_code
_entity_poly.pdbx_strand_id
1 'polypeptide(L)'
;SDALGCFVKWPNDLMSEDGRKLGGVLVEGSSADDGIRVGIGLNREGDVVEGIPVAGWNEFVGEKSVFEVFEILDPAISSLFEEHPLAPPVGEDELIKLSWKGLSRSLSTGVGLRLDGAPLRAVGLNEEGHLLAESKGGVGKIDDLSGLDWGPIP
;
A
#
# COMPACT_ATOMS: atom_id res chain seq x y z
N SER A 1 -5.59 -2.93 -2.02
CA SER A 1 -6.29 -1.79 -2.66
C SER A 1 -7.61 -2.25 -3.26
N ASP A 2 -7.61 -2.96 -4.39
CA ASP A 2 -8.84 -3.28 -5.16
C ASP A 2 -9.91 -4.02 -4.34
N ALA A 3 -9.52 -5.04 -3.55
CA ALA A 3 -10.47 -5.84 -2.75
C ALA A 3 -11.28 -5.03 -1.73
N LEU A 4 -10.69 -3.98 -1.15
CA LEU A 4 -11.35 -3.10 -0.16
C LEU A 4 -11.74 -1.74 -0.73
N GLY A 5 -11.48 -1.48 -2.01
CA GLY A 5 -11.68 -0.15 -2.61
C GLY A 5 -10.82 0.96 -2.00
N CYS A 6 -9.72 0.63 -1.31
CA CYS A 6 -8.87 1.62 -0.64
C CYS A 6 -7.71 2.10 -1.53
N PHE A 7 -7.14 3.27 -1.21
CA PHE A 7 -5.87 3.72 -1.75
C PHE A 7 -4.68 3.13 -0.97
N VAL A 8 -3.49 3.26 -1.55
CA VAL A 8 -2.24 2.86 -0.91
C VAL A 8 -1.26 4.02 -0.89
N LYS A 9 -0.46 4.08 0.16
CA LYS A 9 0.68 4.98 0.31
C LYS A 9 1.91 4.12 0.55
N TRP A 10 2.93 4.34 -0.29
CA TRP A 10 4.20 3.62 -0.15
C TRP A 10 4.89 4.03 1.16
N PRO A 11 5.53 3.09 1.89
CA PRO A 11 5.69 1.69 1.51
C PRO A 11 4.49 0.79 1.86
N ASN A 12 3.75 1.10 2.92
CA ASN A 12 2.98 0.06 3.64
C ASN A 12 1.58 0.50 4.12
N ASP A 13 1.15 1.72 3.81
CA ASP A 13 -0.07 2.28 4.39
C ASP A 13 -1.28 2.07 3.46
N LEU A 14 -2.40 1.69 4.07
CA LEU A 14 -3.71 1.65 3.42
C LEU A 14 -4.47 2.92 3.79
N MET A 15 -5.00 3.60 2.77
CA MET A 15 -5.62 4.91 2.90
C MET A 15 -7.06 4.86 2.41
N SER A 16 -7.97 5.55 3.09
CA SER A 16 -9.33 5.78 2.59
C SER A 16 -9.30 6.74 1.39
N GLU A 17 -10.44 6.85 0.70
CA GLU A 17 -10.58 7.75 -0.46
C GLU A 17 -10.36 9.22 -0.08
N ASP A 18 -10.73 9.62 1.13
CA ASP A 18 -10.53 10.96 1.69
C ASP A 18 -9.15 11.16 2.37
N GLY A 19 -8.22 10.22 2.15
CA GLY A 19 -6.83 10.34 2.58
C GLY A 19 -6.55 10.12 4.06
N ARG A 20 -7.50 9.61 4.84
CA ARG A 20 -7.27 9.13 6.21
C ARG A 20 -6.62 7.75 6.20
N LYS A 21 -5.85 7.43 7.24
CA LYS A 21 -5.25 6.11 7.38
C LYS A 21 -6.33 5.07 7.73
N LEU A 22 -6.49 4.06 6.90
CA LEU A 22 -7.42 2.94 7.10
C LEU A 22 -6.72 1.78 7.83
N GLY A 23 -5.41 1.64 7.62
CA GLY A 23 -4.64 0.53 8.16
C GLY A 23 -3.22 0.50 7.63
N GLY A 24 -2.56 -0.64 7.80
CA GLY A 24 -1.20 -0.84 7.31
C GLY A 24 -0.85 -2.32 7.15
N VAL A 25 0.17 -2.55 6.34
CA VAL A 25 0.77 -3.85 6.08
C VAL A 25 2.15 -3.89 6.73
N LEU A 26 2.45 -4.97 7.45
CA LEU A 26 3.76 -5.21 8.04
C LEU A 26 4.30 -6.51 7.49
N VAL A 27 5.53 -6.48 6.99
CA VAL A 27 6.21 -7.66 6.46
C VAL A 27 7.42 -7.93 7.34
N GLU A 28 7.48 -9.11 7.95
CA GLU A 28 8.57 -9.53 8.81
C GLU A 28 9.17 -10.84 8.27
N GLY A 29 10.50 -10.84 8.13
CA GLY A 29 11.28 -12.05 7.87
C GLY A 29 12.21 -12.32 9.05
N SER A 30 12.58 -13.59 9.24
CA SER A 30 13.57 -13.99 10.23
C SER A 30 14.69 -14.74 9.54
N SER A 31 15.93 -14.54 9.96
CA SER A 31 17.05 -15.36 9.48
C SER A 31 17.01 -16.81 10.00
N ALA A 32 16.05 -17.13 10.88
CA ALA A 32 15.87 -18.46 11.48
C ALA A 32 14.67 -19.23 10.93
N ASP A 33 13.87 -18.63 10.04
CA ASP A 33 12.67 -19.22 9.46
C ASP A 33 12.65 -18.86 7.96
N ASP A 34 12.44 -19.83 7.09
CA ASP A 34 12.40 -19.62 5.64
C ASP A 34 11.11 -18.91 5.19
N GLY A 35 10.15 -18.71 6.11
CA GLY A 35 8.90 -18.02 5.85
C GLY A 35 8.94 -16.51 6.08
N ILE A 36 8.11 -15.79 5.33
CA ILE A 36 7.77 -14.38 5.57
C ILE A 36 6.42 -14.33 6.28
N ARG A 37 6.29 -13.43 7.26
CA ARG A 37 5.03 -13.14 7.94
C ARG A 37 4.50 -11.80 7.49
N VAL A 38 3.26 -11.80 6.99
CA VAL A 38 2.57 -10.59 6.57
C VAL A 38 1.43 -10.31 7.54
N GLY A 39 1.55 -9.23 8.31
CA GLY A 39 0.50 -8.70 9.17
C GLY A 39 -0.28 -7.61 8.44
N ILE A 40 -1.60 -7.70 8.42
CA ILE A 40 -2.47 -6.65 7.87
C ILE A 40 -3.37 -6.15 9.00
N GLY A 41 -3.15 -4.90 9.40
CA GLY A 41 -3.97 -4.22 10.39
C GLY A 41 -4.95 -3.28 9.69
N LEU A 42 -6.24 -3.39 10.02
CA LEU A 42 -7.28 -2.48 9.57
C LEU A 42 -8.06 -1.94 10.75
N ASN A 43 -8.42 -0.66 10.69
CA ASN A 43 -9.30 -0.04 11.67
C ASN A 43 -10.74 -0.42 11.36
N ARG A 44 -11.48 -0.88 12.38
CA ARG A 44 -12.91 -1.17 12.24
C ARG A 44 -13.74 0.09 12.09
N GLU A 45 -13.48 1.05 12.96
CA GLU A 45 -14.18 2.32 13.08
C GLU A 45 -13.16 3.45 12.93
N GLY A 46 -13.60 4.59 12.39
CA GLY A 46 -12.80 5.81 12.40
C GLY A 46 -12.61 6.32 13.83
N ASP A 47 -11.47 6.97 14.06
CA ASP A 47 -11.11 7.54 15.37
C ASP A 47 -10.10 8.69 15.19
N VAL A 48 -9.60 9.24 16.28
CA VAL A 48 -8.50 10.20 16.31
C VAL A 48 -7.35 9.60 17.12
N VAL A 49 -6.28 9.22 16.43
CA VAL A 49 -5.06 8.66 17.04
C VAL A 49 -3.99 9.74 17.03
N GLU A 50 -3.50 10.12 18.21
CA GLU A 50 -2.47 11.17 18.38
C GLU A 50 -2.84 12.51 17.70
N GLY A 51 -4.14 12.85 17.67
CA GLY A 51 -4.64 14.06 17.02
C GLY A 51 -4.82 13.95 15.51
N ILE A 52 -4.53 12.78 14.92
CA ILE A 52 -4.67 12.50 13.49
C ILE A 52 -5.95 11.68 13.26
N PRO A 53 -6.87 12.14 12.40
CA PRO A 53 -8.07 11.37 12.08
C PRO A 53 -7.71 10.11 11.27
N VAL A 54 -8.29 8.98 11.66
CA VAL A 54 -8.18 7.70 10.98
C VAL A 54 -9.54 7.25 10.45
N ALA A 55 -9.54 6.40 9.44
CA ALA A 55 -10.76 5.84 8.83
C ALA A 55 -10.98 4.41 9.31
N GLY A 56 -12.24 4.01 9.45
CA GLY A 56 -12.66 2.63 9.64
C GLY A 56 -13.20 2.00 8.37
N TRP A 57 -13.09 0.67 8.21
CA TRP A 57 -13.68 0.00 7.05
C TRP A 57 -15.20 0.12 7.01
N ASN A 58 -15.86 0.29 8.17
CA ASN A 58 -17.31 0.45 8.26
C ASN A 58 -17.82 1.70 7.52
N GLU A 59 -16.99 2.73 7.40
CA GLU A 59 -17.31 3.97 6.69
C GLU A 59 -17.30 3.81 5.15
N PHE A 60 -16.46 2.90 4.61
CA PHE A 60 -16.16 2.85 3.17
C PHE A 60 -16.45 1.51 2.49
N VAL A 61 -16.19 0.40 3.17
CA VAL A 61 -16.56 -0.95 2.72
C VAL A 61 -18.02 -1.25 3.08
N GLY A 62 -18.56 -0.49 4.03
CA GLY A 62 -19.90 -0.64 4.60
C GLY A 62 -19.91 -1.44 5.89
N GLU A 63 -21.10 -1.60 6.48
CA GLU A 63 -21.27 -2.39 7.70
C GLU A 63 -21.01 -3.88 7.42
N LYS A 64 -19.76 -4.29 7.69
CA LYS A 64 -19.29 -5.67 7.63
C LYS A 64 -18.71 -6.10 8.96
N SER A 65 -18.99 -7.33 9.34
CA SER A 65 -18.31 -8.01 10.43
C SER A 65 -16.83 -8.24 10.08
N VAL A 66 -16.02 -8.50 11.10
CA VAL A 66 -14.61 -8.85 10.92
C VAL A 66 -14.43 -10.10 10.05
N PHE A 67 -15.35 -11.07 10.14
CA PHE A 67 -15.31 -12.29 9.34
C PHE A 67 -15.59 -12.01 7.87
N GLU A 68 -16.56 -11.16 7.55
CA GLU A 68 -16.84 -10.79 6.16
C GLU A 68 -15.67 -10.00 5.53
N VAL A 69 -15.00 -9.13 6.31
CA VAL A 69 -13.79 -8.46 5.83
C VAL A 69 -12.65 -9.46 5.61
N PHE A 70 -12.49 -10.42 6.51
CA PHE A 70 -11.52 -11.50 6.36
C PHE A 70 -11.80 -12.38 5.13
N GLU A 71 -13.06 -12.74 4.87
CA GLU A 71 -13.49 -13.50 3.70
C GLU A 71 -13.26 -12.75 2.37
N ILE A 72 -13.13 -11.42 2.40
CA ILE A 72 -12.72 -10.62 1.24
C ILE A 72 -11.19 -10.63 1.08
N LEU A 73 -10.46 -10.45 2.18
CA LEU A 73 -9.01 -10.29 2.16
C LEU A 73 -8.27 -11.60 1.93
N ASP A 74 -8.68 -12.67 2.60
CA ASP A 74 -7.97 -13.95 2.60
C ASP A 74 -7.88 -14.54 1.18
N PRO A 75 -8.95 -14.63 0.37
CA PRO A 75 -8.83 -15.07 -1.01
C PRO A 75 -8.04 -14.09 -1.88
N ALA A 76 -8.19 -12.77 -1.67
CA ALA A 76 -7.49 -11.77 -2.46
C ALA A 76 -5.97 -11.86 -2.29
N ILE A 77 -5.50 -12.08 -1.05
CA ILE A 77 -4.07 -12.25 -0.75
C ILE A 77 -3.60 -13.63 -1.18
N SER A 78 -4.35 -14.68 -0.84
CA SER A 78 -4.00 -16.06 -1.20
C SER A 78 -3.82 -16.22 -2.70
N SER A 79 -4.68 -15.59 -3.50
CA SER A 79 -4.60 -15.63 -4.97
C SER A 79 -3.30 -15.07 -5.55
N LEU A 80 -2.56 -14.24 -4.81
CA LEU A 80 -1.28 -13.68 -5.25
C LEU A 80 -0.11 -14.66 -5.04
N PHE A 81 -0.26 -15.61 -4.11
CA PHE A 81 0.80 -16.53 -3.70
C PHE A 81 0.43 -18.01 -3.90
N GLU A 82 -0.78 -18.28 -4.42
CA GLU A 82 -1.25 -19.64 -4.65
C GLU A 82 -0.51 -20.29 -5.82
N GLU A 83 -0.01 -21.50 -5.58
CA GLU A 83 0.51 -22.38 -6.62
C GLU A 83 -0.52 -23.47 -6.91
N HIS A 84 -1.09 -23.47 -8.11
CA HIS A 84 -2.10 -24.45 -8.49
C HIS A 84 -1.83 -25.02 -9.90
N PRO A 85 -1.97 -26.35 -10.14
CA PRO A 85 -1.65 -26.95 -11.45
C PRO A 85 -2.43 -26.39 -12.64
N LEU A 86 -3.60 -25.79 -12.40
CA LEU A 86 -4.48 -25.22 -13.42
C LEU A 86 -4.42 -23.69 -13.52
N ALA A 87 -3.63 -23.02 -12.68
CA ALA A 87 -3.49 -21.57 -12.68
C ALA A 87 -2.00 -21.20 -12.65
N PRO A 88 -1.50 -20.39 -13.60
CA PRO A 88 -0.11 -19.95 -13.55
C PRO A 88 0.12 -19.10 -12.28
N PRO A 89 1.29 -19.22 -11.63
CA PRO A 89 1.63 -18.37 -10.51
C PRO A 89 1.76 -16.91 -10.95
N VAL A 90 1.52 -15.98 -10.03
CA VAL A 90 1.77 -14.56 -10.28
C VAL A 90 3.28 -14.31 -10.23
N GLY A 91 3.86 -13.95 -11.38
CA GLY A 91 5.29 -13.64 -11.47
C GLY A 91 5.65 -12.31 -10.81
N GLU A 92 6.93 -12.15 -10.44
CA GLU A 92 7.47 -10.95 -9.79
C GLU A 92 7.16 -9.66 -10.58
N ASP A 93 7.37 -9.67 -11.91
CA ASP A 93 7.03 -8.55 -12.79
C ASP A 93 5.55 -8.15 -12.71
N GLU A 94 4.65 -9.13 -12.54
CA GLU A 94 3.22 -8.87 -12.43
C GLU A 94 2.88 -8.29 -11.05
N LEU A 95 3.52 -8.77 -9.98
CA LEU A 95 3.39 -8.17 -8.65
C LEU A 95 3.85 -6.70 -8.63
N ILE A 96 4.96 -6.37 -9.29
CA ILE A 96 5.43 -4.99 -9.42
C ILE A 96 4.43 -4.14 -10.21
N LYS A 97 3.87 -4.65 -11.31
CA LYS A 97 2.83 -3.94 -12.08
C LYS A 97 1.57 -3.72 -11.27
N LEU A 98 1.08 -4.72 -10.54
CA LEU A 98 -0.08 -4.62 -9.66
C LEU A 98 0.16 -3.60 -8.54
N SER A 99 1.35 -3.62 -7.95
CA SER A 99 1.76 -2.67 -6.91
C SER A 99 1.80 -1.24 -7.44
N TRP A 100 2.42 -1.02 -8.61
CA TRP A 100 2.45 0.29 -9.26
C TRP A 100 1.06 0.75 -9.70
N LYS A 101 0.21 -0.16 -10.19
CA LYS A 101 -1.19 0.15 -10.51
C LYS A 101 -1.94 0.64 -9.26
N GLY A 102 -1.76 -0.02 -8.12
CA GLY A 102 -2.34 0.41 -6.85
C GLY A 102 -1.84 1.79 -6.41
N LEU A 103 -0.52 2.00 -6.44
CA LEU A 103 0.11 3.25 -6.01
C LEU A 103 -0.21 4.43 -6.96
N SER A 104 -0.20 4.19 -8.27
CA SER A 104 -0.51 5.21 -9.26
C SER A 104 -1.95 5.73 -9.15
N ARG A 105 -2.90 4.94 -8.61
CA ARG A 105 -4.26 5.42 -8.31
C ARG A 105 -4.25 6.57 -7.30
N SER A 106 -3.49 6.46 -6.21
CA SER A 106 -3.39 7.54 -5.22
C SER A 106 -2.56 8.70 -5.74
N LEU A 107 -1.47 8.44 -6.47
CA LEU A 107 -0.65 9.50 -7.07
C LEU A 107 -1.44 10.33 -8.11
N SER A 108 -2.36 9.69 -8.85
CA SER A 108 -3.15 10.35 -9.89
C SER A 108 -4.19 11.33 -9.36
N THR A 109 -4.47 11.35 -8.05
CA THR A 109 -5.35 12.36 -7.44
C THR A 109 -4.64 13.70 -7.18
N GLY A 110 -3.33 13.78 -7.45
CA GLY A 110 -2.54 15.01 -7.28
C GLY A 110 -1.66 15.03 -6.03
N VAL A 111 -1.42 13.86 -5.42
CA VAL A 111 -0.51 13.72 -4.28
C VAL A 111 0.89 14.22 -4.66
N GLY A 112 1.38 15.20 -3.90
CA GLY A 112 2.74 15.73 -4.04
C GLY A 112 3.73 14.95 -3.17
N LEU A 113 4.93 14.71 -3.69
CA LEU A 113 6.02 14.10 -2.94
C LEU A 113 7.16 15.11 -2.77
N ARG A 114 7.82 15.09 -1.61
CA ARG A 114 9.01 15.90 -1.35
C ARG A 114 10.08 15.07 -0.63
N LEU A 115 11.35 15.34 -0.93
CA LEU A 115 12.50 14.75 -0.26
C LEU A 115 13.37 15.90 0.18
N ASP A 116 13.61 16.00 1.49
CA ASP A 116 14.32 17.12 2.11
C ASP A 116 13.74 18.49 1.69
N GLY A 117 12.41 18.55 1.56
CA GLY A 117 11.65 19.73 1.15
C GLY A 117 11.65 20.03 -0.37
N ALA A 118 12.47 19.33 -1.16
CA ALA A 118 12.49 19.48 -2.62
C ALA A 118 11.40 18.61 -3.27
N PRO A 119 10.63 19.13 -4.26
CA PRO A 119 9.61 18.35 -4.93
C PRO A 119 10.24 17.20 -5.73
N LEU A 120 9.57 16.05 -5.70
CA LEU A 120 9.86 14.91 -6.57
C LEU A 120 8.55 14.36 -7.15
N ARG A 121 8.71 13.60 -8.23
CA ARG A 121 7.60 12.90 -8.87
C ARG A 121 7.88 11.40 -8.85
N ALA A 122 6.99 10.62 -8.25
CA ALA A 122 7.06 9.17 -8.41
C ALA A 122 6.84 8.78 -9.88
N VAL A 123 7.69 7.93 -10.40
CA VAL A 123 7.68 7.48 -11.81
C VAL A 123 7.58 5.96 -11.95
N GLY A 124 7.77 5.20 -10.88
CA GLY A 124 7.60 3.75 -10.90
C GLY A 124 8.05 3.06 -9.62
N LEU A 125 8.11 1.74 -9.69
CA LEU A 125 8.79 0.87 -8.73
C LEU A 125 9.90 0.12 -9.47
N ASN A 126 11.01 -0.17 -8.81
CA ASN A 126 11.99 -1.12 -9.34
C ASN A 126 11.62 -2.58 -8.98
N GLU A 127 12.43 -3.53 -9.43
CA GLU A 127 12.23 -4.97 -9.19
C GLU A 127 12.24 -5.34 -7.68
N GLU A 128 12.88 -4.53 -6.85
CA GLU A 128 12.94 -4.70 -5.40
C GLU A 128 11.78 -4.00 -4.65
N GLY A 129 10.88 -3.32 -5.38
CA GLY A 129 9.77 -2.56 -4.78
C GLY A 129 10.15 -1.18 -4.23
N HIS A 130 11.36 -0.69 -4.49
CA HIS A 130 11.77 0.68 -4.18
C HIS A 130 11.04 1.68 -5.07
N LEU A 131 10.61 2.80 -4.48
CA LEU A 131 10.02 3.90 -5.23
C LEU A 131 11.05 4.58 -6.12
N LEU A 132 10.77 4.66 -7.41
CA LEU A 132 11.55 5.45 -8.36
C LEU A 132 10.94 6.85 -8.44
N ALA A 133 11.79 7.86 -8.29
CA ALA A 133 11.40 9.26 -8.29
C ALA A 133 12.26 10.09 -9.25
N GLU A 134 11.61 10.98 -9.99
CA GLU A 134 12.25 11.98 -10.83
C GLU A 134 12.43 13.29 -10.05
N SER A 135 13.65 13.84 -10.11
CA SER A 135 13.97 15.19 -9.64
C SER A 135 15.03 15.82 -10.55
N LYS A 136 14.81 17.08 -10.96
CA LYS A 136 15.73 17.84 -11.83
C LYS A 136 16.16 17.11 -13.11
N GLY A 137 15.27 16.28 -13.67
CA GLY A 137 15.52 15.50 -14.90
C GLY A 137 16.34 14.22 -14.71
N GLY A 138 16.68 13.85 -13.46
CA GLY A 138 17.26 12.55 -13.12
C GLY A 138 16.23 11.67 -12.42
N VAL A 139 16.28 10.36 -12.68
CA VAL A 139 15.50 9.35 -11.95
C VAL A 139 16.42 8.64 -10.96
N GLY A 140 16.01 8.58 -9.69
CA GLY A 140 16.70 7.88 -8.63
C GLY A 140 15.74 7.00 -7.84
N LYS A 141 16.28 6.04 -7.10
CA LYS A 141 15.52 5.24 -6.15
C LYS A 141 15.46 5.92 -4.77
N ILE A 142 14.35 5.74 -4.08
CA ILE A 142 14.15 6.17 -2.69
C ILE A 142 14.42 4.97 -1.79
N ASP A 143 15.59 5.00 -1.13
CA ASP A 143 16.04 3.93 -0.23
C ASP A 143 15.91 4.32 1.25
N ASP A 144 15.75 5.62 1.53
CA ASP A 144 15.60 6.18 2.87
C ASP A 144 14.26 6.91 2.96
N LEU A 145 13.48 6.57 3.99
CA LEU A 145 12.22 7.23 4.31
C LEU A 145 12.47 8.57 5.03
N SER A 146 13.66 8.76 5.58
CA SER A 146 14.05 10.00 6.25
C SER A 146 13.97 11.16 5.27
N GLY A 147 13.20 12.19 5.64
CA GLY A 147 13.01 13.38 4.80
C GLY A 147 12.02 13.21 3.65
N LEU A 148 11.47 12.00 3.42
CA LEU A 148 10.36 11.80 2.48
C LEU A 148 9.05 12.29 3.09
N ASP A 149 8.49 13.32 2.49
CA ASP A 149 7.16 13.83 2.79
C ASP A 149 6.20 13.41 1.69
N TRP A 150 5.15 12.69 2.10
CA TRP A 150 4.08 12.20 1.25
C TRP A 150 2.85 13.05 1.52
N GLY A 151 2.51 13.91 0.56
CA GLY A 151 1.38 14.82 0.67
C GLY A 151 0.06 14.09 0.94
N PRO A 152 -0.95 14.79 1.46
CA PRO A 152 -2.25 14.19 1.71
C PRO A 152 -2.86 13.70 0.39
N ILE A 153 -3.61 12.58 0.46
CA ILE A 153 -4.49 12.17 -0.63
C ILE A 153 -5.72 13.09 -0.55
N PRO A 154 -5.98 13.91 -1.59
CA PRO A 154 -7.08 14.87 -1.60
C PRO A 154 -8.46 14.23 -1.76
#